data_AF-A0A928R939-F1
#
_entry.id   AF-A0A928R939-F1
#
_cell.length_a   1.000
_cell.length_b   1.000
_cell.length_c   1.000
_cell.angle_alpha   90.00
_cell.angle_beta   90.00
_cell.angle_gamma   90.00
#
_symmetry.space_group_name_H-M   'P 1'
#
loop_
_entity.id
_entity.type
_entity.pdbx_description
1 polymer ?
#
loop_
_entity_poly.entity_id
_entity_poly.type
_entity_poly.pdbx_seq_one_letter_code
_entity_poly.pdbx_strand_id
1 'polypeptide(L)' 'MVRINGENLDVGGQSVADYLDSAGYDLMRVAVERNGDIVPKGQYGETIFKDGDNIEVVSFVGGG' A
#
# COMPACT_ATOMS: atom_id res chain seq x y z
N MET A 1 -8.34 -2.65 -11.34
CA MET A 1 -6.92 -3.00 -11.47
C MET A 1 -5.99 -1.92 -10.93
N VAL A 2 -5.35 -2.25 -9.82
CA VAL A 2 -4.29 -1.47 -9.17
C VAL A 2 -3.00 -2.25 -9.34
N ARG A 3 -1.88 -1.60 -9.66
CA ARG A 3 -0.57 -2.25 -9.70
C ARG A 3 0.12 -2.08 -8.36
N ILE A 4 0.41 -3.16 -7.64
CA ILE A 4 1.07 -3.14 -6.33
C ILE A 4 2.37 -3.93 -6.41
N ASN A 5 3.52 -3.30 -6.13
CA ASN A 5 4.86 -3.91 -6.22
C ASN A 5 5.10 -4.64 -7.55
N GLY A 6 4.55 -4.12 -8.65
CA GLY A 6 4.65 -4.70 -9.99
C GLY A 6 3.53 -5.66 -10.38
N GLU A 7 2.70 -6.14 -9.45
CA GLU A 7 1.60 -7.08 -9.70
C GLU A 7 0.25 -6.37 -9.87
N ASN A 8 -0.56 -6.80 -10.84
CA ASN A 8 -1.89 -6.21 -11.08
C ASN A 8 -2.95 -6.94 -10.25
N LEU A 9 -3.60 -6.22 -9.34
CA LEU A 9 -4.60 -6.76 -8.41
C LEU A 9 -5.96 -6.05 -8.56
N ASP A 10 -7.04 -6.77 -8.31
CA ASP A 10 -8.41 -6.21 -8.29
C ASP A 10 -8.82 -5.83 -6.86
N VAL A 11 -8.16 -4.80 -6.33
CA VAL A 11 -8.35 -4.28 -4.96
C VAL A 11 -8.92 -2.86 -4.96
N GLY A 12 -9.49 -2.43 -6.09
CA GLY A 12 -10.12 -1.12 -6.21
C GLY A 12 -11.24 -0.95 -5.18
N GLY A 13 -11.30 0.21 -4.52
CA GLY A 13 -12.29 0.48 -3.47
C GLY A 13 -11.87 0.04 -2.06
N GLN A 14 -10.79 -0.73 -1.91
CA GLN A 14 -10.19 -1.01 -0.59
C GLN A 14 -9.32 0.17 -0.15
N SER A 15 -9.18 0.36 1.16
CA SER A 15 -8.17 1.27 1.70
C SER A 15 -6.78 0.65 1.68
N VAL A 16 -5.74 1.48 1.74
CA VAL A 16 -4.35 1.03 1.92
C VAL A 16 -4.25 0.14 3.17
N ALA A 17 -4.88 0.55 4.27
CA ALA A 17 -4.82 -0.21 5.53
C ALA A 17 -5.43 -1.62 5.39
N ASP A 18 -6.62 -1.73 4.77
CA ASP A 18 -7.32 -3.01 4.62
C ASP A 18 -6.52 -3.99 3.75
N TYR A 19 -5.94 -3.49 2.66
CA TYR A 19 -5.09 -4.30 1.81
C TYR A 19 -3.85 -4.77 2.56
N LEU A 20 -3.14 -3.87 3.25
CA LEU A 20 -1.93 -4.22 3.98
C LEU A 20 -2.19 -5.28 5.06
N ASP A 21 -3.28 -5.14 5.80
CA ASP A 21 -3.69 -6.11 6.83
C ASP A 21 -4.02 -7.47 6.20
N SER A 22 -4.84 -7.49 5.14
CA SER A 22 -5.22 -8.73 4.44
C SER A 22 -4.03 -9.44 3.77
N ALA A 23 -3.02 -8.69 3.33
CA ALA A 23 -1.79 -9.21 2.73
C ALA A 23 -0.72 -9.57 3.79
N GLY A 24 -0.99 -9.38 5.08
CA GLY A 24 -0.12 -9.79 6.19
C GLY A 24 1.04 -8.83 6.48
N TYR A 25 0.95 -7.58 6.03
CA TYR A 25 1.95 -6.56 6.34
C TYR A 25 1.74 -5.98 7.74
N ASP A 26 2.85 -5.74 8.44
CA ASP A 26 2.86 -4.93 9.65
C ASP A 26 2.89 -3.44 9.26
N LEU A 27 1.78 -2.73 9.50
CA LEU A 27 1.61 -1.29 9.25
C LEU A 27 2.72 -0.43 9.89
N MET A 28 3.32 -0.89 11.00
CA MET A 28 4.42 -0.19 11.66
C MET A 28 5.75 -0.37 10.93
N ARG A 29 5.90 -1.41 10.10
CA ARG A 29 7.15 -1.76 9.41
C ARG A 29 7.14 -1.52 7.91
N VAL A 30 6.07 -0.94 7.38
CA VAL A 30 5.97 -0.60 5.95
C VAL A 30 5.82 0.90 5.70
N ALA A 31 6.34 1.33 4.55
CA ALA A 31 6.03 2.59 3.91
C ALA A 31 5.28 2.32 2.60
N VAL A 32 4.30 3.16 2.28
CA VAL A 32 3.49 3.05 1.07
C VAL A 32 3.68 4.30 0.23
N GLU A 33 4.02 4.09 -1.04
CA GLU A 33 4.01 5.11 -2.09
C GLU A 33 2.80 4.85 -3.01
N ARG A 34 2.10 5.91 -3.40
CA ARG A 34 1.03 5.89 -4.40
C ARG A 34 1.39 6.87 -5.50
N ASN A 35 1.55 6.38 -6.73
CA ASN A 35 1.80 7.18 -7.93
C ASN A 35 3.00 8.13 -7.80
N GLY A 36 4.04 7.76 -7.06
CA GLY A 36 5.22 8.61 -6.82
C GLY A 36 5.20 9.38 -5.51
N ASP A 37 4.06 9.43 -4.80
CA ASP A 37 3.90 10.19 -3.56
C ASP A 37 3.77 9.26 -2.34
N ILE A 38 4.54 9.53 -1.28
CA ILE A 38 4.43 8.78 -0.02
C ILE A 38 3.10 9.08 0.65
N VAL A 39 2.34 8.03 0.95
CA VAL A 39 1.12 8.13 1.76
C VAL A 39 1.52 8.21 3.23
N PRO A 40 1.13 9.26 3.98
CA PRO A 40 1.35 9.31 5.42
C PRO A 40 0.65 8.14 6.12
N LYS A 41 1.31 7.49 7.09
CA LYS A 41 0.73 6.34 7.82
C LYS A 41 -0.64 6.62 8.42
N GLY A 42 -0.85 7.83 8.94
CA GLY A 42 -2.14 8.25 9.50
C GLY A 42 -3.29 8.31 8.47
N GLN A 43 -2.98 8.31 7.17
CA GLN A 43 -3.94 8.36 6.07
C GLN A 43 -4.17 6.98 5.42
N TYR A 44 -3.53 5.90 5.88
CA TYR A 44 -3.69 4.58 5.25
C TYR A 44 -5.15 4.09 5.27
N GLY A 45 -5.90 4.37 6.34
CA GLY A 45 -7.32 3.99 6.43
C GLY A 45 -8.24 4.83 5.53
N GLU A 46 -7.82 6.03 5.15
CA GLU A 46 -8.63 6.96 4.33
C GLU A 46 -8.25 6.91 2.84
N THR A 47 -7.05 6.41 2.54
CA THR A 47 -6.53 6.35 1.18
C THR A 47 -7.10 5.15 0.46
N ILE A 48 -8.12 5.39 -0.36
CA ILE A 48 -8.76 4.35 -1.18
C ILE A 48 -8.00 4.17 -2.49
N PHE A 49 -7.73 2.90 -2.83
CA PHE A 49 -7.19 2.52 -4.13
C PHE A 49 -8.20 2.74 -5.25
N LYS A 50 -7.70 3.31 -6.34
CA LYS A 50 -8.45 3.59 -7.55
C LYS A 50 -7.84 2.82 -8.71
N ASP A 51 -8.68 2.50 -9.68
CA ASP A 51 -8.22 1.87 -10.91
C ASP A 51 -7.11 2.69 -11.57
N GLY A 52 -6.04 2.01 -11.99
CA GLY A 52 -4.85 2.65 -12.57
C GLY A 52 -3.80 3.17 -11.59
N ASP A 53 -4.03 3.09 -10.26
CA ASP A 53 -2.99 3.43 -9.28
C ASP A 53 -1.78 2.48 -9.39
N ASN A 54 -0.57 3.03 -9.24
CA ASN A 54 0.66 2.28 -9.00
C ASN A 54 1.09 2.48 -7.54
N ILE A 55 1.17 1.38 -6.79
CA ILE A 55 1.45 1.34 -5.36
C ILE A 55 2.77 0.61 -5.15
N GLU A 56 3.67 1.18 -4.36
CA GLU A 56 4.86 0.49 -3.88
C GLU A 56 4.76 0.35 -2.35
N VAL A 57 4.86 -0.88 -1.86
CA VAL A 57 4.88 -1.22 -0.43
C VAL A 57 6.26 -1.72 -0.08
N VAL A 58 6.99 -0.92 0.69
CA VAL A 58 8.39 -1.21 1.06
C VAL A 58 8.45 -1.56 2.53
N SER A 59 9.03 -2.71 2.84
CA SER A 59 9.25 -3.16 4.23
C SER A 59 10.65 -2.78 4.70
N PHE A 60 10.75 -2.26 5.92
CA PHE A 60 12.05 -2.07 6.56
C PHE A 60 12.58 -3.42 7.02
N VAL A 61 13.55 -3.99 6.30
CA VAL A 61 14.38 -5.07 6.84
C VAL A 61 15.34 -4.44 7.85
N GLY A 62 15.19 -4.78 9.13
CA GLY A 62 16.09 -4.28 10.17
C GLY A 62 17.51 -4.71 9.84
N GLY A 63 18.36 -3.74 9.49
CA GLY A 63 19.79 -3.97 9.31
C GLY A 63 20.43 -4.26 10.65
N GLY A 64 20.82 -5.52 10.85
CA GLY A 64 21.80 -5.94 11.84
C GLY A 64 23.16 -6.09 11.18
#